data_AF-A0A125QSC6-F1
#
_entry.id   AF-A0A125QSC6-F1
#
_cell.length_a   1.000
_cell.length_b   1.000
_cell.length_c   1.000
_cell.angle_alpha   90.00
_cell.angle_beta   90.00
_cell.angle_gamma   90.00
#
_symmetry.space_group_name_H-M   'P 1'
#
loop_
_entity.id
_entity.type
_entity.pdbx_description
1 polymer ?
#
loop_
_entity_poly.entity_id
_entity_poly.type
_entity_poly.pdbx_seq_one_letter_code
_entity_poly.pdbx_strand_id
1 'polypeptide(L)'
;MICHLPLGVFIEVCALKKDSMKKLLKGQPSLIIRNGEWDMKQMKNNHLDLEQVRTMLRKQGVFTLRKVRDLYLEPGGEISVKLHTETGSVTPDMLGLDSGDEPPSILVIEDGKIKEEELQSVKKSKEWLMKKLQK
;
A
#
# COMPACT_ATOMS: atom_id res chain seq x y z
N MET A 1 -12.93 -5.30 40.31
CA MET A 1 -11.82 -5.46 39.34
C MET A 1 -12.16 -6.63 38.43
N ILE A 2 -13.14 -6.44 37.55
CA ILE A 2 -13.73 -7.53 36.75
C ILE A 2 -13.09 -7.51 35.36
N CYS A 3 -12.22 -8.49 35.12
CA CYS A 3 -11.96 -9.20 33.88
C CYS A 3 -12.42 -8.55 32.54
N HIS A 4 -11.79 -7.44 32.11
CA HIS A 4 -11.88 -6.96 30.72
C HIS A 4 -10.83 -7.58 29.77
N LEU A 5 -9.87 -8.35 30.32
CA LEU A 5 -8.82 -9.04 29.58
C LEU A 5 -9.29 -10.14 28.59
N PRO A 6 -10.33 -10.95 28.84
CA PRO A 6 -10.68 -12.03 27.92
C PRO A 6 -11.29 -11.52 26.61
N LEU A 7 -11.94 -10.35 26.62
CA LEU A 7 -12.58 -9.80 25.42
C LEU A 7 -11.53 -9.31 24.41
N GLY A 8 -10.48 -8.63 24.87
CA GLY A 8 -9.40 -8.14 24.00
C GLY A 8 -8.67 -9.30 23.31
N VAL A 9 -8.28 -10.32 24.09
CA VAL A 9 -7.62 -11.52 23.57
C VAL A 9 -8.54 -12.30 22.63
N PHE A 10 -9.84 -12.36 22.92
CA PHE A 10 -10.80 -13.03 22.05
C PHE A 10 -10.94 -12.32 20.69
N ILE A 11 -11.02 -10.98 20.68
CA ILE A 11 -11.06 -10.19 19.44
C ILE A 11 -9.79 -10.40 18.62
N GLU A 12 -8.62 -10.42 19.25
CA GLU A 12 -7.33 -10.63 18.58
C GLU A 12 -7.21 -12.05 17.99
N VAL A 13 -7.59 -13.09 18.74
CA VAL A 13 -7.61 -14.47 18.26
C VAL A 13 -8.61 -14.65 17.10
N CYS A 14 -9.77 -14.02 17.21
CA CYS A 14 -10.77 -14.00 16.16
C CYS A 14 -10.23 -13.29 14.90
N ALA A 15 -9.64 -12.11 15.06
CA ALA A 15 -9.02 -11.32 13.99
C ALA A 15 -7.93 -12.10 13.25
N LEU A 16 -7.12 -12.89 13.96
CA LEU A 16 -6.03 -13.67 13.40
C LEU A 16 -6.49 -14.94 12.66
N LYS A 17 -7.69 -15.47 12.95
CA LYS A 17 -8.15 -16.77 12.43
C LYS A 17 -8.77 -16.74 11.03
N LYS A 18 -9.34 -15.62 10.59
CA LYS A 18 -10.02 -15.51 9.28
C LYS A 18 -9.40 -14.41 8.44
N ASP A 19 -8.85 -14.77 7.29
CA ASP A 19 -8.28 -13.81 6.32
C ASP A 19 -9.30 -12.75 5.87
N SER A 20 -10.60 -13.08 5.82
CA SER A 20 -11.66 -12.11 5.56
C SER A 20 -11.87 -11.11 6.69
N MET A 21 -11.70 -11.52 7.95
CA MET A 21 -11.74 -10.59 9.08
C MET A 21 -10.47 -9.76 9.17
N LYS A 22 -9.30 -10.33 8.83
CA LYS A 22 -8.07 -9.54 8.66
C LYS A 22 -8.24 -8.45 7.61
N LYS A 23 -8.86 -8.76 6.45
CA LYS A 23 -9.16 -7.77 5.41
C LYS A 23 -10.14 -6.69 5.87
N LEU A 24 -11.16 -7.06 6.64
CA LEU A 24 -12.12 -6.10 7.20
C LEU A 24 -11.46 -5.20 8.26
N LEU A 25 -10.60 -5.77 9.12
CA LEU A 25 -9.93 -5.05 10.21
C LEU A 25 -8.76 -4.18 9.71
N LYS A 26 -7.97 -4.67 8.75
CA LYS A 26 -6.86 -3.92 8.15
C LYS A 26 -7.35 -2.84 7.18
N GLY A 27 -8.57 -3.00 6.63
CA GLY A 27 -9.09 -2.19 5.52
C GLY A 27 -8.33 -2.43 4.21
N GLN A 28 -8.86 -1.90 3.10
CA GLN A 28 -8.18 -1.89 1.81
C GLN A 28 -7.97 -0.46 1.35
N PRO A 29 -6.81 -0.13 0.76
CA PRO A 29 -6.58 1.21 0.24
C PRO A 29 -7.57 1.51 -0.89
N SER A 30 -8.09 2.74 -0.91
CA SER A 30 -8.98 3.21 -1.96
C SER A 30 -8.21 4.09 -2.94
N LEU A 31 -8.26 3.76 -4.23
CA LEU A 31 -7.65 4.61 -5.26
C LEU A 31 -8.56 5.79 -5.56
N ILE A 32 -8.17 6.98 -5.11
CA ILE A 32 -8.93 8.22 -5.22
C ILE A 32 -8.65 8.95 -6.54
N ILE A 33 -7.40 8.93 -7.00
CA ILE A 33 -6.99 9.50 -8.28
C ILE A 33 -6.29 8.40 -9.07
N ARG A 34 -6.66 8.19 -10.33
CA ARG A 34 -6.06 7.23 -11.25
C ARG A 34 -5.63 7.95 -12.52
N ASN A 35 -4.35 7.90 -12.87
CA ASN A 35 -3.79 8.60 -14.03
C ASN A 35 -4.22 10.09 -14.13
N GLY A 36 -4.31 10.80 -13.01
CA GLY A 36 -4.70 12.20 -12.92
C GLY A 36 -6.21 12.46 -12.91
N GLU A 37 -7.04 11.42 -13.06
CA GLU A 37 -8.50 11.53 -13.03
C GLU A 37 -9.08 11.10 -11.68
N TRP A 38 -10.10 11.83 -11.22
CA TRP A 38 -10.77 11.55 -9.95
C TRP A 38 -11.71 10.35 -10.05
N ASP A 39 -11.56 9.38 -9.15
CA ASP A 39 -12.55 8.33 -8.96
C ASP A 39 -13.66 8.86 -8.03
N MET A 40 -14.69 9.46 -8.64
CA MET A 40 -15.83 10.04 -7.91
C MET A 40 -16.60 9.01 -7.07
N LYS A 41 -16.56 7.72 -7.46
CA LYS A 41 -17.20 6.64 -6.69
C LYS A 41 -16.43 6.41 -5.40
N GLN A 42 -15.09 6.36 -5.47
CA GLN A 42 -14.25 6.20 -4.29
C GLN A 42 -14.28 7.42 -3.39
N MET A 43 -14.32 8.64 -3.94
CA MET A 43 -14.54 9.86 -3.18
C MET A 43 -15.83 9.79 -2.36
N LYS A 44 -16.94 9.39 -2.97
CA LYS A 44 -18.23 9.24 -2.28
C LYS A 44 -18.21 8.15 -1.22
N ASN A 45 -17.64 6.97 -1.53
CA ASN A 45 -17.56 5.86 -0.59
C ASN A 45 -16.73 6.20 0.66
N ASN A 46 -15.69 6.99 0.49
CA ASN A 46 -14.81 7.44 1.57
C ASN A 46 -15.23 8.78 2.19
N HIS A 47 -16.39 9.33 1.78
CA HIS A 47 -16.92 10.60 2.26
C HIS A 47 -15.91 11.76 2.14
N LEU A 48 -15.15 11.75 1.05
CA LEU A 48 -14.11 12.74 0.77
C LEU A 48 -14.63 13.84 -0.15
N ASP A 49 -14.30 15.08 0.21
CA ASP A 49 -14.41 16.24 -0.68
C ASP A 49 -13.04 16.60 -1.31
N LEU A 50 -13.08 17.40 -2.38
CA LEU A 50 -11.88 17.82 -3.10
C LEU A 50 -10.92 18.63 -2.23
N GLU A 51 -11.41 19.45 -1.31
CA GLU A 51 -10.60 20.31 -0.45
C GLU A 51 -9.88 19.50 0.65
N GLN A 52 -10.49 18.43 1.15
CA GLN A 52 -9.88 17.46 2.05
C GLN A 52 -8.71 16.79 1.36
N VAL A 53 -8.90 16.28 0.13
CA VAL A 53 -7.81 15.64 -0.62
C VAL A 53 -6.69 16.62 -0.94
N ARG A 54 -7.01 17.85 -1.34
CA ARG A 54 -6.01 18.93 -1.52
C ARG A 54 -5.25 19.24 -0.24
N THR A 55 -5.91 19.20 0.90
CA THR A 55 -5.28 19.45 2.20
C THR A 55 -4.35 18.29 2.59
N MET A 56 -4.77 17.05 2.37
CA MET A 56 -3.92 15.87 2.57
C MET A 56 -2.67 15.93 1.67
N LEU A 57 -2.84 16.30 0.40
CA LEU A 57 -1.73 16.50 -0.55
C LEU A 57 -0.75 17.58 -0.08
N ARG A 58 -1.24 18.71 0.40
CA ARG A 58 -0.38 19.79 0.95
C ARG A 58 0.40 19.33 2.17
N LYS A 59 -0.21 18.51 3.05
CA LYS A 59 0.50 17.92 4.20
C LYS A 59 1.64 17.00 3.78
N GLN A 60 1.54 16.39 2.60
CA GLN A 60 2.59 15.57 1.96
C GLN A 60 3.55 16.40 1.08
N GLY A 61 3.49 17.74 1.13
CA GLY A 61 4.35 18.62 0.33
C GLY A 61 3.95 18.76 -1.14
N VAL A 62 2.80 18.21 -1.56
CA VAL A 62 2.29 18.30 -2.93
C VAL A 62 1.26 19.42 -3.04
N PHE A 63 1.66 20.55 -3.61
CA PHE A 63 0.82 21.74 -3.74
C PHE A 63 0.02 21.80 -5.04
N THR A 64 0.30 20.90 -6.00
CA THR A 64 -0.29 20.96 -7.34
C THR A 64 -0.83 19.60 -7.75
N LEU A 65 -2.14 19.51 -7.96
CA LEU A 65 -2.83 18.30 -8.42
C LEU A 65 -2.32 17.79 -9.77
N ARG A 66 -1.88 18.68 -10.67
CA ARG A 66 -1.31 18.29 -11.98
C ARG A 66 -0.09 17.38 -11.87
N LYS A 67 0.62 17.42 -10.73
CA LYS A 67 1.76 16.54 -10.49
C LYS A 67 1.33 15.13 -10.06
N VAL A 68 0.09 14.96 -9.62
CA VAL A 68 -0.42 13.70 -9.07
C VAL A 68 -0.92 12.82 -10.20
N ARG A 69 -0.28 11.66 -10.36
CA ARG A 69 -0.74 10.61 -11.27
C ARG A 69 -1.72 9.70 -10.54
N ASP A 70 -1.32 9.14 -9.41
CA ASP A 70 -2.17 8.24 -8.62
C ASP A 70 -2.19 8.67 -7.16
N LEU A 71 -3.35 8.55 -6.51
CA LEU A 71 -3.53 8.84 -5.09
C LEU A 71 -4.30 7.71 -4.42
N TYR A 72 -3.72 7.13 -3.39
CA TYR A 72 -4.32 6.08 -2.57
C TYR A 72 -4.69 6.67 -1.20
N LEU A 73 -5.90 6.39 -0.75
CA LEU A 73 -6.31 6.60 0.64
C LEU A 73 -6.10 5.29 1.39
N GLU A 74 -5.18 5.31 2.35
CA GLU A 74 -4.90 4.17 3.21
C GLU A 74 -6.00 4.00 4.26
N PRO A 75 -6.25 2.77 4.76
CA PRO A 75 -7.25 2.52 5.81
C PRO A 75 -7.10 3.36 7.08
N GLY A 76 -5.88 3.82 7.39
CA GLY A 76 -5.59 4.72 8.51
C GLY A 76 -5.96 6.19 8.26
N GLY A 77 -6.47 6.54 7.07
CA GLY A 77 -6.80 7.91 6.67
C GLY A 77 -5.60 8.72 6.15
N GLU A 78 -4.43 8.11 6.08
CA GLU A 78 -3.25 8.67 5.40
C GLU A 78 -3.36 8.51 3.88
N ILE A 79 -2.55 9.26 3.14
CA ILE A 79 -2.51 9.17 1.68
C ILE A 79 -1.14 8.77 1.18
N SER A 80 -1.12 7.94 0.13
CA SER A 80 0.07 7.60 -0.64
C SER A 80 -0.06 8.21 -2.04
N VAL A 81 0.95 8.94 -2.50
CA VAL A 81 0.87 9.75 -3.73
C VAL A 81 1.96 9.34 -4.70
N LYS A 82 1.57 9.05 -5.94
CA LYS A 82 2.50 8.82 -7.06
C LYS A 82 2.47 10.03 -7.98
N LEU A 83 3.63 10.65 -8.21
CA LEU A 83 3.74 11.80 -9.09
C LEU A 83 4.00 11.39 -10.55
N HIS A 84 3.68 12.28 -11.49
CA HIS A 84 4.10 12.14 -12.88
C HIS A 84 5.64 12.16 -12.97
N THR A 85 6.21 11.26 -13.78
CA THR A 85 7.65 11.05 -13.99
C THR A 85 8.40 12.31 -14.44
N GLU A 86 7.73 13.27 -15.06
CA GLU A 86 8.30 14.56 -15.47
C GLU A 86 8.52 15.53 -14.29
N THR A 87 8.00 15.20 -13.10
CA THR A 87 8.06 16.03 -11.89
C THR A 87 8.65 15.31 -10.67
N GLY A 88 9.14 14.08 -10.86
CA GLY A 88 9.94 13.40 -9.84
C GLY A 88 11.33 14.02 -9.76
N SER A 89 11.94 13.99 -8.58
CA SER A 89 13.36 14.32 -8.40
C SER A 89 14.20 13.65 -9.49
N VAL A 90 15.23 14.35 -9.98
CA VAL A 90 16.15 13.82 -10.99
C VAL A 90 16.64 12.45 -10.54
N THR A 91 16.33 11.40 -11.29
CA THR A 91 16.85 10.06 -11.01
C THR A 91 18.30 10.00 -11.49
N PRO A 92 19.19 9.21 -10.84
CA PRO A 92 20.58 9.09 -11.27
C PRO A 92 20.70 8.66 -12.75
N ASP A 93 19.74 7.88 -13.25
CA ASP A 93 19.57 7.52 -14.67
C ASP A 93 19.53 8.73 -15.62
N MET A 94 18.88 9.83 -15.23
CA MET A 94 18.81 11.05 -16.04
C MET A 94 20.14 11.80 -16.12
N LEU A 95 21.07 11.49 -15.20
CA LEU A 95 22.42 12.04 -15.14
C LEU A 95 23.47 11.07 -15.70
N GLY A 96 23.05 9.91 -16.23
CA GLY A 96 23.96 8.85 -16.67
C GLY A 96 24.78 8.23 -15.53
N LEU A 97 24.31 8.38 -14.30
CA LEU A 97 24.86 7.70 -13.13
C LEU A 97 24.17 6.35 -13.02
N ASP A 98 24.92 5.29 -12.75
CA ASP A 98 24.37 3.95 -12.51
C ASP A 98 23.53 4.01 -11.23
N SER A 99 22.21 4.20 -11.37
CA SER A 99 21.27 4.04 -10.26
C SER A 99 21.32 2.56 -9.92
N GLY A 100 21.91 2.22 -8.78
CA GLY A 100 21.75 0.90 -8.17
C GLY A 100 20.32 0.68 -7.69
N ASP A 101 19.32 0.97 -8.54
CA ASP A 101 17.90 0.95 -8.24
C ASP A 101 17.53 -0.46 -7.82
N GLU A 102 17.35 -0.60 -6.51
CA GLU A 102 16.94 -1.85 -5.92
C GLU A 102 15.46 -2.04 -6.27
N PRO A 103 15.10 -3.16 -6.90
CA PRO A 103 13.71 -3.40 -7.25
C PRO A 103 12.82 -3.34 -5.99
N PRO A 104 11.55 -2.93 -6.12
CA PRO A 104 10.65 -2.86 -4.99
C PRO A 104 10.64 -4.20 -4.23
N SER A 105 10.73 -4.13 -2.91
CA SER A 105 10.68 -5.31 -2.05
C SER A 105 9.32 -5.98 -2.17
N ILE A 106 9.30 -7.26 -2.52
CA ILE A 106 8.07 -8.05 -2.68
C ILE A 106 7.98 -9.08 -1.56
N LEU A 107 6.88 -9.02 -0.80
CA LEU A 107 6.61 -9.92 0.30
C LEU A 107 6.14 -11.29 -0.21
N VAL A 108 7.02 -12.28 -0.17
CA VAL A 108 6.76 -13.65 -0.67
C VAL A 108 6.34 -14.65 0.41
N ILE A 109 6.52 -14.30 1.69
CA ILE A 109 6.09 -15.10 2.85
C ILE A 109 5.43 -14.18 3.86
N GLU A 110 4.20 -14.49 4.27
CA GLU A 110 3.48 -13.78 5.34
C GLU A 110 2.83 -14.81 6.26
N ASP A 111 3.03 -14.70 7.58
CA ASP A 111 2.48 -15.61 8.60
C ASP A 111 2.78 -17.11 8.33
N GLY A 112 3.96 -17.42 7.77
CA GLY A 112 4.37 -18.79 7.43
C GLY A 112 3.71 -19.37 6.17
N LYS A 113 2.85 -18.60 5.47
CA LYS A 113 2.27 -18.99 4.18
C LYS A 113 3.08 -18.37 3.04
N ILE A 114 3.38 -19.18 2.03
CA ILE A 114 4.03 -18.72 0.81
C ILE A 114 2.97 -18.08 -0.09
N LYS A 115 3.26 -16.88 -0.58
CA LYS A 115 2.41 -16.20 -1.54
C LYS A 115 2.89 -16.49 -2.97
N GLU A 116 2.28 -17.48 -3.60
CA GLU A 116 2.73 -18.01 -4.89
C GLU A 116 2.48 -17.03 -6.04
N GLU A 117 1.43 -16.20 -5.98
CA GLU A 117 1.12 -15.17 -6.96
C GLU A 117 2.24 -14.11 -7.02
N GLU A 118 2.75 -13.70 -5.85
CA GLU A 118 3.84 -12.75 -5.70
C GLU A 118 5.16 -13.34 -6.19
N LEU A 119 5.43 -14.63 -5.93
CA LEU A 119 6.58 -15.34 -6.50
C LEU A 119 6.51 -15.41 -8.03
N GLN A 120 5.33 -15.68 -8.59
CA GLN A 120 5.13 -15.69 -10.04
C GLN A 120 5.33 -14.30 -10.65
N SER A 121 4.90 -13.24 -9.95
CA SER A 121 5.10 -11.85 -10.41
C SER A 121 6.58 -11.48 -10.57
N VAL A 122 7.47 -12.11 -9.78
CA VAL A 122 8.94 -11.97 -9.89
C VAL A 122 9.62 -13.11 -10.65
N LYS A 123 8.84 -13.97 -11.33
CA LYS A 123 9.33 -15.14 -12.08
C LYS A 123 10.21 -16.08 -11.23
N LYS A 124 9.89 -16.23 -9.94
CA LYS A 124 10.56 -17.16 -9.03
C LYS A 124 9.63 -18.33 -8.71
N SER A 125 10.22 -19.50 -8.45
CA SER A 125 9.47 -20.69 -8.07
C SER A 125 9.50 -20.93 -6.57
N LYS A 126 8.60 -21.79 -6.10
CA LYS A 126 8.56 -22.25 -4.72
C LYS A 126 9.82 -23.01 -4.33
N GLU A 127 10.34 -23.82 -5.25
CA GLU A 127 11.60 -24.57 -5.07
C GLU A 127 12.78 -23.63 -4.91
N TRP A 128 12.82 -22.53 -5.68
CA TRP A 128 13.83 -21.48 -5.51
C TRP A 128 13.77 -20.86 -4.12
N LEU A 129 12.56 -20.57 -3.61
CA LEU A 129 12.37 -20.00 -2.28
C LEU A 129 12.81 -20.97 -1.17
N MET A 130 12.40 -22.24 -1.25
CA MET A 130 12.77 -23.27 -0.28
C MET A 130 14.29 -23.48 -0.24
N LYS A 131 14.95 -23.48 -1.40
CA LYS A 131 16.42 -23.57 -1.48
C LYS A 131 17.12 -22.38 -0.84
N LYS A 132 16.50 -21.20 -0.86
CA LYS A 132 17.03 -19.99 -0.21
C LYS A 132 16.83 -19.98 1.30
N LEU A 133 15.77 -20.62 1.81
CA LEU A 133 15.51 -20.75 3.25
C LEU A 133 16.36 -21.84 3.94
N GLN A 134 16.85 -22.81 3.17
CA GLN A 134 17.73 -23.88 3.68
C GLN A 134 19.21 -23.49 3.75
N LYS A 135 19.55 -22.24 3.41
CA LYS A 135 20.91 -21.70 3.42
C LYS A 135 21.11 -20.81 4.64
#